data_AF-A0A0F9HPP0-F1
#
_entry.id   AF-A0A0F9HPP0-F1
#
_cell.length_a   1.000
_cell.length_b   1.000
_cell.length_c   1.000
_cell.angle_alpha   90.00
_cell.angle_beta   90.00
_cell.angle_gamma   90.00
#
_symmetry.space_group_name_H-M   'P 1'
#
loop_
_entity.id
_entity.type
_entity.pdbx_description
1 polymer ?
#
loop_
_entity_poly.entity_id
_entity_poly.type
_entity_poly.pdbx_seq_one_letter_code
_entity_poly.pdbx_strand_id
1 'polypeptide(L)' 'MSLKKEVKYKIEIPCPDCGTVLKNTLTGALFCNDCVREWSEEEIRIHYST' A
#
# COMPACT_ATOMS: atom_id res chain seq x y z
N MET A 1 -32.66 9.77 2.98
CA MET A 1 -31.50 9.28 3.78
C MET A 1 -30.29 9.28 2.86
N SER A 2 -29.42 10.29 2.99
CA SER A 2 -28.26 10.46 2.11
C SER A 2 -27.16 9.49 2.52
N LEU A 3 -26.87 8.51 1.67
CA LEU A 3 -25.72 7.61 1.82
C LEU A 3 -24.45 8.46 1.82
N LYS A 4 -23.84 8.63 3.00
CA LYS A 4 -22.50 9.16 3.14
C LYS A 4 -21.57 8.17 2.45
N LYS A 5 -21.12 8.48 1.24
CA LYS A 5 -20.04 7.75 0.57
C LYS A 5 -18.77 8.02 1.36
N GLU A 6 -18.44 7.12 2.28
CA GLU A 6 -17.13 7.08 2.91
C GLU A 6 -16.11 6.75 1.82
N VAL A 7 -15.49 7.79 1.25
CA VAL A 7 -14.35 7.64 0.35
C VAL A 7 -13.19 7.15 1.21
N LYS A 8 -13.10 5.83 1.40
CA LYS A 8 -11.85 5.20 1.84
C LYS A 8 -10.84 5.47 0.75
N TYR A 9 -10.01 6.50 0.94
CA TYR A 9 -8.78 6.69 0.19
C TYR A 9 -7.90 5.47 0.50
N LYS A 10 -8.07 4.39 -0.28
CA LYS A 10 -7.06 3.35 -0.37
C LYS A 10 -5.88 4.01 -1.07
N ILE A 11 -4.84 4.29 -0.31
CA ILE A 11 -3.57 4.77 -0.86
C ILE A 11 -3.01 3.56 -1.61
N GLU A 12 -3.14 3.56 -2.93
CA GLU A 12 -2.58 2.53 -3.80
C GLU A 12 -1.09 2.83 -3.97
N ILE A 13 -0.26 2.13 -3.20
CA ILE A 13 1.18 2.33 -3.18
C ILE A 13 1.82 1.33 -4.16
N PRO A 14 2.57 1.76 -5.17
CA PRO A 14 3.29 0.84 -6.04
C PRO A 14 4.48 0.19 -5.31
N CYS A 15 4.80 -1.04 -5.66
CA CYS A 15 5.97 -1.76 -5.15
C CYS A 15 7.24 -1.11 -5.71
N PRO A 16 8.25 -0.78 -4.87
CA PRO A 16 9.47 -0.13 -5.35
C PRO A 16 10.31 -1.05 -6.26
N ASP A 17 10.19 -2.38 -6.13
CA ASP A 17 10.96 -3.34 -6.95
C ASP A 17 10.32 -3.62 -8.33
N CYS A 18 9.00 -3.78 -8.40
CA CYS A 18 8.31 -4.22 -9.62
C CYS A 18 7.22 -3.27 -10.14
N GLY A 19 6.85 -2.24 -9.37
CA GLY A 19 5.78 -1.31 -9.71
C GLY A 19 4.36 -1.83 -9.48
N THR A 20 4.14 -3.10 -9.13
CA THR A 20 2.79 -3.62 -8.82
C THR A 20 2.23 -2.94 -7.57
N VAL A 21 0.92 -2.65 -7.57
CA VAL A 21 0.20 -2.11 -6.40
C VAL A 21 0.30 -3.04 -5.19
N LEU A 22 0.85 -2.50 -4.10
CA LEU A 22 0.93 -3.15 -2.79
C LEU A 22 -0.46 -3.18 -2.14
N LYS A 23 -0.74 -4.29 -1.45
CA LYS A 23 -1.98 -4.46 -0.68
C LYS A 23 -1.71 -4.24 0.79
N ASN A 24 -2.48 -3.37 1.44
CA ASN A 24 -2.44 -3.25 2.90
C ASN A 24 -2.89 -4.55 3.55
N THR A 25 -2.06 -5.08 4.43
CA THR A 25 -2.38 -6.19 5.32
C THR A 25 -3.05 -5.65 6.59
N LEU A 26 -3.68 -6.55 7.36
CA LEU A 26 -4.36 -6.19 8.60
C LEU A 26 -3.41 -5.64 9.68
N THR A 27 -2.11 -5.92 9.56
CA THR A 27 -1.05 -5.44 10.47
C THR A 27 -0.54 -4.05 10.11
N GLY A 28 -1.02 -3.45 9.01
CA GLY A 28 -0.53 -2.16 8.50
C GLY A 28 0.68 -2.27 7.58
N ALA A 29 1.14 -3.48 7.26
CA ALA A 29 2.18 -3.70 6.27
C ALA A 29 1.62 -3.69 4.84
N LEU A 30 2.50 -3.60 3.85
CA LEU A 30 2.20 -3.49 2.44
C LEU A 30 2.76 -4.72 1.71
N PHE A 31 1.90 -5.60 1.24
CA PHE A 31 2.31 -6.84 0.59
C PHE A 31 2.28 -6.73 -0.93
N CYS A 32 3.39 -7.10 -1.57
CA CYS A 32 3.49 -7.22 -3.02
C CYS A 32 3.20 -8.66 -3.46
N ASN A 33 2.18 -8.84 -4.30
CA ASN A 33 1.83 -10.17 -4.81
C ASN A 33 2.84 -10.71 -5.84
N ASP A 34 3.39 -9.86 -6.71
CA ASP A 34 4.38 -10.28 -7.72
C ASP A 34 5.74 -10.62 -7.10
N CYS A 35 6.26 -9.77 -6.21
CA CYS A 35 7.50 -10.05 -5.50
C CYS A 35 7.34 -11.08 -4.37
N VAL A 36 6.10 -11.42 -3.99
CA VAL A 36 5.78 -12.26 -2.82
C VAL A 36 6.53 -11.78 -1.56
N ARG A 37 6.57 -10.46 -1.39
CA ARG A 37 7.35 -9.78 -0.33
C ARG A 37 6.48 -8.80 0.41
N GLU A 38 6.65 -8.76 1.73
CA GLU A 38 6.05 -7.75 2.60
C GLU A 38 6.99 -6.55 2.76
N TRP A 39 6.41 -5.37 2.76
CA TRP A 39 7.06 -4.09 2.98
C TRP A 39 6.45 -3.42 4.19
N SER A 40 7.29 -2.91 5.06
CA SER A 40 6.87 -2.06 6.17
C SER A 40 6.53 -0.67 5.65
N GLU A 41 5.64 0.06 6.33
CA GLU A 41 5.34 1.46 5.99
C GLU A 41 6.62 2.32 6.01
N GLU A 42 7.53 2.05 6.95
CA GLU A 42 8.84 2.71 7.05
C GLU A 42 9.73 2.45 5.83
N GLU A 43 9.79 1.21 5.34
CA GLU A 43 10.59 0.85 4.15
C GLU A 43 10.06 1.56 2.91
N ILE A 44 8.74 1.54 2.70
CA ILE A 44 8.09 2.25 1.61
C ILE A 44 8.33 3.76 1.72
N ARG A 45 8.21 4.31 2.93
CA ARG A 45 8.46 5.74 3.17
C ARG A 45 9.88 6.11 2.80
N ILE A 46 10.88 5.31 3.16
CA ILE A 46 12.28 5.55 2.78
C ILE A 46 12.44 5.49 1.26
N HIS A 47 11.87 4.47 0.61
CA HIS A 47 11.95 4.31 -0.85
C HIS A 47 11.34 5.50 -1.63
N TYR A 48 10.23 6.08 -1.14
CA TYR A 48 9.54 7.19 -1.82
C TYR A 48 9.85 8.59 -1.25
N SER A 49 10.64 8.70 -0.18
CA SER A 49 11.07 10.01 0.37
C SER A 49 12.35 10.55 -0.28
N THR A 50 12.84 9.90 -1.33
CA THR A 50 14.05 10.29 -2.08
C THR A 50 13.65 10.81 -3.45
#